data_AF-A0A4R3N3I0-F1
#
_entry.id   AF-A0A4R3N3I0-F1
#
_cell.length_a   1.000
_cell.length_b   1.000
_cell.length_c   1.000
_cell.angle_alpha   90.00
_cell.angle_beta   90.00
_cell.angle_gamma   90.00
#
_symmetry.space_group_name_H-M   'P 1'
#
loop_
_entity.id
_entity.type
_entity.pdbx_description
1 polymer ?
#
loop_
_entity_poly.entity_id
_entity_poly.type
_entity_poly.pdbx_seq_one_letter_code
_entity_poly.pdbx_strand_id
1 'polypeptide(L)' 'MAYTMQDFIRDTNRLFIENLTPEQRREVASHLTPEERLRGLPPEDRLLGLPPAELQRLRELLNRLN' A
#
# COMPACT_ATOMS: atom_id res chain seq x y z
N MET A 1 7.38 17.20 -10.82
CA MET A 1 7.32 15.91 -11.55
C MET A 1 6.06 15.91 -12.41
N ALA A 2 6.08 15.28 -13.59
CA ALA A 2 4.90 15.21 -14.45
C ALA A 2 4.01 14.06 -13.98
N TYR A 3 2.72 14.34 -13.78
CA TYR A 3 1.71 13.35 -13.47
C TYR A 3 1.61 12.35 -14.63
N THR A 4 1.86 11.07 -14.35
CA THR A 4 1.91 10.02 -15.38
C THR A 4 0.58 9.26 -15.45
N MET A 5 0.39 8.50 -16.55
CA MET A 5 -0.73 7.56 -16.66
C MET A 5 -0.75 6.52 -15.53
N GLN A 6 0.42 6.16 -14.98
CA GLN A 6 0.49 5.27 -13.82
C GLN A 6 -0.02 5.95 -12.55
N ASP A 7 0.29 7.24 -12.35
CA ASP A 7 -0.24 8.01 -11.23
C ASP A 7 -1.78 8.11 -11.31
N PHE A 8 -2.32 8.35 -12.51
CA PHE A 8 -3.77 8.33 -12.73
C PHE A 8 -4.44 7.00 -12.39
N ILE A 9 -3.87 5.89 -12.87
CA ILE A 9 -4.39 4.55 -12.58
C ILE A 9 -4.34 4.28 -11.07
N ARG A 10 -3.24 4.66 -10.40
CA ARG A 10 -3.09 4.51 -8.94
C ARG A 10 -4.15 5.29 -8.19
N ASP A 11 -4.34 6.56 -8.51
CA ASP A 11 -5.29 7.43 -7.82
C ASP A 11 -6.73 6.97 -8.04
N THR A 12 -7.07 6.54 -9.26
CA THR A 12 -8.40 6.01 -9.60
C THR A 12 -8.69 4.72 -8.85
N ASN A 13 -7.72 3.80 -8.77
CA ASN A 13 -7.85 2.57 -8.00
C ASN A 13 -8.00 2.85 -6.50
N ARG A 14 -7.29 3.86 -5.97
CA ARG A 14 -7.45 4.28 -4.57
C ARG A 14 -8.88 4.75 -4.31
N LEU A 15 -9.42 5.63 -5.15
CA LEU A 15 -10.80 6.10 -5.04
C LEU A 15 -11.81 4.95 -5.13
N PHE A 16 -11.58 3.98 -6.02
CA PHE A 16 -12.45 2.81 -6.13
C PHE A 16 -12.48 2.00 -4.82
N ILE A 17 -11.31 1.66 -4.26
CA ILE A 17 -11.20 0.91 -3.01
C ILE A 17 -11.80 1.68 -1.83
N GLU A 18 -11.60 3.00 -1.78
CA GLU A 18 -12.17 3.86 -0.74
C GLU A 18 -13.71 3.82 -0.74
N ASN A 19 -14.33 3.69 -1.92
CA ASN A 19 -15.78 3.61 -2.06
C ASN A 19 -16.38 2.20 -1.87
N LEU A 20 -15.56 1.15 -1.72
CA LEU A 20 -16.03 -0.21 -1.44
C LEU A 20 -16.57 -0.35 -0.01
N THR A 21 -17.60 -1.18 0.15
CA THR A 21 -18.07 -1.56 1.49
C THR A 21 -17.01 -2.38 2.24
N PRO A 22 -17.02 -2.40 3.58
CA PRO A 22 -16.10 -3.23 4.37
C PRO A 22 -16.13 -4.72 3.99
N GLU A 23 -17.27 -5.22 3.52
CA GLU A 23 -17.47 -6.60 3.07
C GLU A 23 -16.75 -6.83 1.74
N GLN A 24 -16.97 -5.95 0.76
CA GLN A 24 -16.31 -6.02 -0.55
C GLN A 24 -14.79 -5.86 -0.45
N ARG A 25 -14.31 -4.99 0.45
CA ARG A 25 -12.86 -4.87 0.71
C ARG A 25 -12.27 -6.17 1.24
N ARG A 26 -12.98 -6.86 2.12
CA ARG A 26 -12.53 -8.15 2.67
C ARG A 26 -12.52 -9.25 1.62
N GLU A 27 -13.53 -9.28 0.75
CA GLU A 27 -13.60 -10.20 -0.39
C GLU A 27 -12.41 -9.97 -1.34
N VAL A 28 -12.19 -8.74 -1.81
CA VAL A 28 -11.05 -8.39 -2.68
C VAL A 28 -9.72 -8.73 -2.00
N ALA A 29 -9.57 -8.40 -0.72
CA ALA A 29 -8.38 -8.75 0.05
C ALA A 29 -8.19 -10.27 0.12
N SER A 30 -9.24 -11.06 0.31
CA SER A 30 -9.13 -12.52 0.42
C SER A 30 -8.60 -13.20 -0.85
N HIS A 31 -8.77 -12.55 -2.01
CA HIS A 31 -8.28 -13.03 -3.30
C HIS A 31 -6.84 -12.58 -3.64
N LEU A 32 -6.22 -11.72 -2.83
CA LEU A 32 -4.88 -11.17 -3.09
C LEU A 32 -3.90 -11.56 -1.98
N THR A 33 -2.71 -12.03 -2.36
CA THR A 33 -1.63 -12.21 -1.38
C THR A 33 -1.13 -10.86 -0.86
N PRO A 34 -0.50 -10.79 0.33
CA PRO A 34 0.10 -9.56 0.84
C PRO A 34 1.05 -8.88 -0.15
N GLU A 35 1.83 -9.66 -0.91
CA GLU A 35 2.76 -9.16 -1.93
C GLU A 35 2.04 -8.55 -3.13
N GLU A 36 0.93 -9.16 -3.56
CA GLU A 36 0.11 -8.66 -4.67
C GLU A 36 -0.59 -7.36 -4.30
N ARG A 37 -1.03 -7.22 -3.04
CA ARG A 37 -1.62 -5.96 -2.53
C ARG A 37 -0.64 -4.80 -2.55
N LEU A 38 0.65 -5.07 -2.33
CA LEU A 38 1.71 -4.06 -2.31
C LEU A 38 2.35 -3.83 -3.69
N ARG A 39 2.00 -4.64 -4.70
CA ARG A 39 2.54 -4.54 -6.06
C ARG A 39 2.13 -3.22 -6.70
N GLY A 40 3.10 -2.50 -7.26
CA GLY A 40 2.86 -1.20 -7.89
C GLY A 40 2.76 -0.01 -6.93
N LEU A 41 2.70 -0.24 -5.61
CA LEU A 41 2.85 0.84 -4.63
C LEU A 41 4.33 1.23 -4.49
N PRO A 42 4.65 2.54 -4.56
CA PRO A 42 5.99 3.00 -4.20
C PRO A 42 6.26 2.69 -2.73
N PRO A 43 7.54 2.52 -2.33
CA PRO A 43 7.91 2.14 -0.96
C PRO A 43 7.27 3.04 0.10
N GLU A 44 7.15 4.33 -0.21
CA GLU A 44 6.65 5.37 0.68
C GLU A 44 5.15 5.18 0.99
N ASP A 45 4.36 4.83 -0.03
CA ASP A 45 2.94 4.55 0.13
C ASP A 45 2.68 3.25 0.92
N ARG A 46 3.60 2.29 0.89
CA ARG A 46 3.47 1.05 1.67
C ARG A 46 3.61 1.28 3.17
N LEU A 47 4.24 2.40 3.56
CA LEU A 47 4.42 2.78 4.95
C LEU A 47 3.22 3.56 5.50
N LEU A 48 2.32 4.03 4.62
CA LEU A 48 1.12 4.75 5.03
C LEU A 48 0.18 3.82 5.80
N GLY A 49 -0.20 4.24 7.01
CA GLY A 49 -1.09 3.48 7.89
C GLY A 49 -0.38 2.51 8.84
N LEU A 50 0.95 2.36 8.76
CA LEU A 50 1.71 1.64 9.78
C LEU A 50 1.80 2.46 11.07
N PRO A 51 1.67 1.84 12.25
CA PRO A 51 1.86 2.53 13.51
C PRO A 51 3.34 2.93 13.70
N PRO A 52 3.64 4.00 14.46
CA PRO A 52 5.00 4.51 14.64
C PRO A 52 5.97 3.46 15.22
N ALA A 53 5.48 2.54 16.06
CA ALA A 53 6.28 1.44 16.60
C ALA A 53 6.74 0.44 15.52
N GLU A 54 5.92 0.17 14.51
CA GLU A 54 6.29 -0.70 13.39
C GLU A 54 7.26 -0.02 12.44
N LEU A 55 7.09 1.28 12.19
CA LEU A 55 8.05 2.07 11.42
C LEU A 55 9.44 2.07 12.08
N GLN A 56 9.50 2.15 13.41
CA GLN A 56 10.75 2.09 14.15
C GLN A 56 11.42 0.71 14.03
N ARG A 57 10.65 -0.38 14.18
CA ARG A 57 11.15 -1.75 13.94
C ARG A 57 11.68 -1.94 12.52
N LEU A 58 10.95 -1.45 11.52
CA LEU A 58 11.38 -1.54 10.12
C LEU A 58 12.72 -0.82 9.92
N ARG A 59 12.87 0.37 10.51
CA ARG A 59 14.12 1.15 10.44
C ARG A 59 15.28 0.43 11.12
N GLU A 60 15.06 -0.22 12.27
CA GLU A 60 16.07 -1.05 12.92
C GLU A 60 16.47 -2.26 12.06
N LEU A 61 15.52 -2.94 11.43
CA LEU A 61 15.80 -4.06 10.52
C LEU A 61 16.63 -3.61 9.31
N LEU A 62 16.29 -2.48 8.70
CA LEU A 62 17.05 -1.92 7.57
C LEU A 62 18.48 -1.52 7.98
N ASN A 63 18.65 -0.96 9.18
CA ASN A 63 19.97 -0.64 9.71
C ASN A 63 20.83 -1.88 10.01
N ARG A 64 20.22 -3.05 10.24
CA ARG A 64 20.94 -4.33 10.44
C ARG A 64 21.32 -5.02 9.13
N LEU A 65 20.69 -4.65 8.02
CA LEU A 65 20.94 -5.20 6.69
C LEU A 65 22.00 -4.39 5.92
N ASN A 66 22.40 -3.24 6.45
CA ASN A 66 23.54 -2.43 6.01
C ASN A 66 24.77 -2.71 6.87
#